data_AF-A0A2P5YN89-F1
#
_entry.id   AF-A0A2P5YN89-F1
#
_cell.length_a   1.000
_cell.length_b   1.000
_cell.length_c   1.000
_cell.angle_alpha   90.00
_cell.angle_beta   90.00
_cell.angle_gamma   90.00
#
_symmetry.space_group_name_H-M   'P 1'
#
loop_
_entity.id
_entity.type
_entity.pdbx_description
1 polymer ?
#
loop_
_entity_poly.entity_id
_entity_poly.type
_entity_poly.pdbx_seq_one_letter_code
_entity_poly.pdbx_strand_id
1 'polypeptide(L)'
;MAKNENGPLFETRAVKGRFLFRLFAASMAVGIGFICYYRLRLLPVASGKLERWAWIGLFHCELWYEKELPGVDIFVCTADPSAEPPSMVMNTVLSVMAYDYPPEKLNIYLSDDGVSELTFYAMLEASSFSKQWLPFCKKFKVEPRSPEAYFRTAVELDSHHPLMLKHWLFVKYLFPF
;
A
#
# COMPACT_ATOMS: atom_id res chain seq x y z
N MET A 1 -12.26 1.54 28.89
CA MET A 1 -12.55 0.18 28.39
C MET A 1 -11.65 -0.07 27.19
N ALA A 2 -10.62 -0.90 27.36
CA ALA A 2 -9.70 -1.25 26.28
C ALA A 2 -10.44 -2.07 25.22
N LYS A 3 -10.48 -1.57 23.98
CA LYS A 3 -10.98 -2.32 22.83
C LYS A 3 -10.03 -3.49 22.58
N ASN A 4 -10.53 -4.71 22.49
CA ASN A 4 -9.73 -5.86 22.08
C ASN A 4 -9.22 -5.65 20.65
N GLU A 5 -7.94 -5.30 20.50
CA GLU A 5 -7.28 -4.96 19.23
C GLU A 5 -6.93 -6.19 18.36
N ASN A 6 -7.35 -7.40 18.75
CA ASN A 6 -6.94 -8.67 18.11
C ASN A 6 -8.10 -9.41 17.41
N GLY A 7 -9.15 -8.71 16.98
CA GLY A 7 -10.16 -9.30 16.09
C GLY A 7 -9.60 -9.56 14.68
N PRO A 8 -10.13 -10.52 13.91
CA PRO A 8 -9.73 -10.70 12.53
C PRO A 8 -10.04 -9.41 11.73
N LEU A 9 -9.04 -8.86 11.06
CA LEU A 9 -9.16 -7.61 10.28
C LEU A 9 -10.25 -7.69 9.21
N PHE A 10 -10.51 -8.90 8.71
CA PHE A 10 -11.55 -9.18 7.72
C PHE A 10 -12.60 -10.13 8.29
N GLU A 11 -13.88 -9.78 8.15
CA GLU A 11 -14.97 -10.72 8.35
C GLU A 11 -15.19 -11.55 7.09
N THR A 12 -15.00 -12.87 7.22
CA THR A 12 -15.26 -13.80 6.13
C THR A 12 -16.74 -14.21 6.15
N ARG A 13 -17.52 -13.79 5.15
CA ARG A 13 -18.89 -14.28 4.96
C ARG A 13 -18.87 -15.72 4.47
N ALA A 14 -19.82 -16.53 4.93
CA ALA A 14 -19.90 -17.95 4.56
C ALA A 14 -20.30 -18.11 3.08
N VAL A 15 -19.34 -18.50 2.24
CA VAL A 15 -19.60 -18.95 0.87
C VAL A 15 -20.00 -20.44 0.88
N LYS A 16 -20.94 -20.85 0.02
CA LYS A 16 -21.30 -22.26 -0.18
C LYS A 16 -20.06 -23.06 -0.63
N GLY A 17 -19.79 -24.21 -0.01
CA GLY A 17 -18.60 -25.04 -0.31
C GLY A 17 -17.59 -25.24 0.84
N ARG A 18 -17.90 -24.80 2.07
CA ARG A 18 -17.03 -24.93 3.27
C ARG A 18 -16.45 -26.32 3.52
N PHE A 19 -17.11 -27.40 3.09
CA PHE A 19 -16.62 -28.76 3.31
C PHE A 19 -15.31 -29.04 2.54
N LEU A 20 -15.22 -28.65 1.28
CA LEU A 20 -14.01 -28.80 0.46
C LEU A 20 -12.84 -27.99 1.04
N PHE A 21 -13.10 -26.74 1.43
CA PHE A 21 -12.08 -25.90 2.06
C PHE A 21 -11.60 -26.48 3.40
N ARG A 22 -12.50 -27.08 4.20
CA ARG A 22 -12.13 -27.73 5.46
C ARG A 22 -11.24 -28.95 5.25
N LEU A 23 -11.53 -29.77 4.24
CA LEU A 23 -10.66 -30.90 3.87
C LEU A 23 -9.28 -30.41 3.42
N PHE A 24 -9.23 -29.38 2.60
CA PHE A 24 -7.97 -28.76 2.16
C PHE A 24 -7.18 -28.18 3.34
N ALA A 25 -7.81 -27.38 4.20
CA ALA A 25 -7.16 -26.80 5.37
C ALA A 25 -6.66 -27.86 6.36
N ALA A 26 -7.45 -28.92 6.59
CA ALA A 26 -7.03 -30.05 7.41
C ALA A 26 -5.80 -30.76 6.81
N SER A 27 -5.77 -30.94 5.49
CA SER A 27 -4.62 -31.53 4.80
C SER A 27 -3.35 -30.66 4.93
N MET A 28 -3.49 -29.33 4.83
CA MET A 28 -2.37 -28.41 5.04
C MET A 28 -1.87 -28.44 6.49
N ALA A 29 -2.78 -28.48 7.47
CA ALA A 29 -2.43 -28.55 8.88
C ALA A 29 -1.68 -29.84 9.23
N VAL A 30 -2.11 -30.97 8.68
CA VAL A 30 -1.41 -32.25 8.80
C VAL A 30 -0.02 -32.17 8.15
N GLY A 31 0.09 -31.55 6.97
CA GLY A 31 1.37 -31.32 6.30
C GLY A 31 2.35 -30.47 7.12
N ILE A 32 1.88 -29.36 7.68
CA ILE A 32 2.67 -28.50 8.59
C ILE A 32 3.10 -29.29 9.83
N GLY A 33 2.20 -30.10 10.41
CA GLY A 33 2.50 -30.97 11.55
C GLY A 33 3.60 -31.99 11.23
N PHE A 34 3.56 -32.63 10.05
CA PHE A 34 4.62 -33.53 9.60
C PHE A 34 5.95 -32.81 9.40
N ILE A 35 5.95 -31.60 8.83
CA ILE A 35 7.17 -30.79 8.67
C ILE A 35 7.77 -30.46 10.04
N CYS A 36 6.96 -29.99 11.00
CA CYS A 36 7.42 -29.73 12.36
C CYS A 36 7.96 -30.98 13.05
N TYR A 37 7.26 -32.12 12.92
CA TYR A 37 7.69 -33.40 13.49
C TYR A 37 9.00 -33.90 12.88
N TYR A 38 9.13 -33.86 11.56
CA TYR A 38 10.34 -34.24 10.84
C TYR A 38 11.52 -33.36 11.28
N ARG A 39 11.30 -32.05 11.39
CA ARG A 39 12.30 -31.09 11.89
C ARG A 39 12.72 -31.37 13.33
N LEU A 40 11.79 -31.68 14.23
CA LEU A 40 12.11 -32.06 15.62
C LEU A 40 12.88 -33.39 15.71
N ARG A 41 12.58 -34.35 14.83
CA ARG A 41 13.26 -35.66 14.78
C ARG A 41 14.67 -35.57 14.22
N LEU A 42 14.90 -34.67 13.26
CA LEU A 42 16.22 -34.41 12.63
C LEU A 42 17.00 -33.29 13.29
N LEU A 43 16.66 -32.93 14.54
CA LEU A 43 17.51 -32.09 15.35
C LEU A 43 18.96 -32.63 15.26
N PRO A 44 19.93 -31.83 14.82
CA PRO A 44 21.32 -32.26 14.69
C PRO A 44 21.91 -32.40 16.09
N VAL A 45 21.63 -33.54 16.74
CA VAL A 45 22.13 -33.88 18.07
C VAL A 45 23.62 -34.25 18.02
N ALA A 46 24.10 -34.69 16.85
CA ALA A 46 25.51 -35.03 16.62
C ALA A 46 26.41 -33.81 16.34
N SER A 47 25.83 -32.66 15.99
CA SER A 47 26.58 -31.45 15.66
C SER A 47 26.88 -30.59 16.88
N GLY A 48 27.93 -29.77 16.79
CA GLY A 48 28.35 -28.86 17.87
C GLY A 48 27.25 -27.89 18.34
N LYS A 49 27.44 -27.34 19.55
CA LYS A 49 26.49 -26.43 20.24
C LYS A 49 26.04 -25.25 19.35
N LEU A 50 26.90 -24.77 18.46
CA LEU A 50 26.63 -23.64 17.54
C LEU A 50 25.60 -23.99 16.45
N GLU A 51 25.70 -25.16 15.82
CA GLU A 51 24.77 -25.60 14.76
C GLU A 51 23.35 -25.79 15.30
N ARG A 52 23.23 -26.30 16.53
CA ARG A 52 21.94 -26.46 17.20
C ARG A 52 21.24 -25.11 17.45
N TRP A 53 21.98 -24.10 17.90
CA TRP A 53 21.42 -22.75 18.10
C TRP A 53 21.07 -22.06 16.77
N ALA A 54 21.89 -22.25 15.73
CA ALA A 54 21.58 -21.75 14.38
C ALA A 54 20.29 -22.36 13.84
N TRP A 55 20.09 -23.67 14.02
CA TRP A 55 18.87 -24.36 13.61
C TRP A 55 17.61 -23.90 14.37
N ILE A 56 17.73 -23.71 15.69
CA ILE A 56 16.63 -23.19 16.52
C ILE A 56 16.27 -21.75 16.11
N GLY A 57 17.27 -20.91 15.84
CA GLY A 57 17.07 -19.55 15.35
C GLY A 57 16.34 -19.51 14.01
N LEU A 58 16.76 -20.33 13.04
CA LEU A 58 16.13 -20.43 11.72
C LEU A 58 14.65 -20.86 11.82
N PHE A 59 14.34 -21.82 12.69
CA PHE A 59 12.97 -22.26 12.93
C PHE A 59 12.10 -21.18 13.61
N HIS A 60 12.70 -20.38 14.49
CA HIS A 60 11.98 -19.27 15.14
C HIS A 60 11.69 -18.12 14.15
N CYS A 61 12.61 -17.85 13.21
CA CYS A 61 12.40 -16.88 12.13
C CYS A 61 11.26 -17.30 11.17
N GLU A 62 11.15 -18.59 10.84
CA GLU A 62 10.04 -19.10 10.01
C GLU A 62 8.65 -18.94 10.66
N LEU A 63 8.60 -18.79 12.00
CA LEU A 63 7.37 -18.64 12.77
C LEU A 63 7.03 -17.19 13.13
N TRP A 64 7.96 -16.25 12.91
CA TRP A 64 7.75 -14.86 13.26
C TRP A 64 6.90 -14.16 12.20
N TYR A 65 5.67 -13.82 12.56
CA TYR A 65 4.79 -12.96 11.77
C TYR A 65 4.82 -11.57 12.42
N GLU A 66 5.55 -10.64 11.81
CA GLU A 66 5.65 -9.28 12.32
C GLU A 66 4.37 -8.50 12.02
N LYS A 67 3.93 -7.66 12.98
CA LYS A 67 2.79 -6.75 12.83
C LYS A 67 3.15 -5.49 12.03
N GLU A 68 4.24 -5.55 11.27
CA GLU A 68 4.69 -4.43 10.47
C GLU A 68 3.99 -4.41 9.11
N LEU A 69 3.62 -3.21 8.67
CA LEU A 69 3.20 -3.00 7.29
C LEU A 69 4.34 -3.40 6.34
N PRO A 70 4.08 -4.17 5.27
CA PRO A 70 5.11 -4.55 4.30
C PRO A 70 5.59 -3.33 3.48
N GLY A 71 6.69 -3.46 2.76
CA GLY A 71 7.01 -2.51 1.68
C GLY A 71 6.01 -2.69 0.53
N VAL A 72 5.58 -1.59 -0.09
CA VAL A 72 4.66 -1.57 -1.23
C VAL A 72 5.28 -0.75 -2.35
N ASP A 73 5.48 -1.40 -3.49
CA ASP A 73 5.94 -0.76 -4.73
C ASP A 73 4.76 -0.67 -5.72
N ILE A 74 4.51 0.52 -6.24
CA ILE A 74 3.42 0.78 -7.19
C ILE A 74 4.02 1.23 -8.52
N PHE A 75 3.70 0.49 -9.57
CA PHE A 75 4.08 0.82 -10.93
C PHE A 75 2.91 1.46 -11.66
N VAL A 76 3.12 2.67 -12.16
CA VAL A 76 2.24 3.36 -13.09
C VAL A 76 2.90 3.25 -14.46
N CYS A 77 2.23 2.66 -15.43
CA CYS A 77 2.75 2.51 -16.79
C CYS A 77 1.88 3.31 -17.75
N THR A 78 2.51 4.00 -18.69
CA THR A 78 1.84 4.69 -19.79
C THR A 78 2.56 4.41 -21.10
N ALA A 79 1.81 4.34 -22.20
CA ALA A 79 2.35 3.93 -23.49
C ALA A 79 2.09 4.93 -24.63
N ASP A 80 0.97 5.67 -24.58
CA ASP A 80 0.61 6.64 -25.61
C ASP A 80 0.04 7.91 -24.97
N PRO A 81 0.74 9.05 -25.05
CA PRO A 81 0.27 10.32 -24.48
C PRO A 81 -1.02 10.85 -25.13
N SER A 82 -1.41 10.33 -26.30
CA SER A 82 -2.65 10.73 -26.97
C SER A 82 -3.86 10.01 -26.39
N ALA A 83 -3.72 8.70 -26.15
CA ALA A 83 -4.75 7.88 -25.52
C ALA A 83 -4.81 8.10 -23.99
N GLU A 84 -3.65 8.34 -23.37
CA GLU A 84 -3.45 8.55 -21.94
C GLU A 84 -2.80 9.93 -21.71
N PRO A 85 -3.59 11.01 -21.67
CA PRO A 85 -3.04 12.35 -21.52
C PRO A 85 -2.13 12.46 -20.28
N PRO A 86 -0.96 13.12 -20.38
CA PRO A 86 -0.03 13.28 -19.26
C PRO A 86 -0.67 13.84 -17.99
N SER A 87 -1.64 14.75 -18.10
CA SER A 87 -2.40 15.28 -16.96
C SER A 87 -3.14 14.19 -16.19
N MET A 88 -3.77 13.24 -16.88
CA MET A 88 -4.46 12.11 -16.26
C MET A 88 -3.48 11.17 -15.56
N VAL A 89 -2.33 10.90 -16.19
CA VAL A 89 -1.27 10.09 -15.61
C VAL A 89 -0.73 10.75 -14.34
N MET A 90 -0.48 12.06 -14.35
CA MET A 90 -0.02 12.79 -13.17
C MET A 90 -1.04 12.84 -12.04
N ASN A 91 -2.33 12.94 -12.36
CA ASN A 91 -3.40 12.82 -11.36
C ASN A 91 -3.39 11.45 -10.66
N THR A 92 -3.10 10.38 -11.41
CA THR A 92 -2.95 9.03 -10.86
C THR A 92 -1.72 8.95 -9.95
N VAL A 93 -0.56 9.43 -10.42
CA VAL A 93 0.69 9.45 -9.64
C VAL A 93 0.49 10.23 -8.33
N LEU A 94 -0.07 11.44 -8.38
CA LEU A 94 -0.32 12.27 -7.20
C LEU A 94 -1.33 11.63 -6.24
N SER A 95 -2.34 10.92 -6.75
CA SER A 95 -3.30 10.19 -5.94
C SER A 95 -2.64 9.06 -5.16
N VAL A 96 -1.78 8.29 -5.82
CA VAL A 96 -1.04 7.18 -5.20
C VAL A 96 -0.02 7.69 -4.18
N MET A 97 0.68 8.79 -4.48
CA MET A 97 1.59 9.44 -3.53
C MET A 97 0.88 9.94 -2.26
N ALA A 98 -0.42 10.23 -2.35
CA ALA A 98 -1.24 10.70 -1.23
C ALA A 98 -1.89 9.55 -0.41
N TYR A 99 -1.51 8.30 -0.65
CA TYR A 99 -1.99 7.17 0.14
C TYR A 99 -1.59 7.32 1.62
N ASP A 100 -2.47 6.85 2.50
CA ASP A 100 -2.22 6.83 3.94
C ASP A 100 -1.36 5.60 4.29
N TYR A 101 -0.08 5.67 3.89
CA TYR A 101 0.93 4.64 4.13
C TYR A 101 2.22 5.28 4.66
N PRO A 102 3.04 4.56 5.46
CA PRO A 102 4.36 5.04 5.84
C PRO A 102 5.20 5.38 4.60
N PRO A 103 5.73 6.61 4.47
CA PRO A 103 6.45 7.03 3.25
C PRO A 103 7.73 6.24 3.02
N GLU A 104 8.37 5.76 4.08
CA GLU A 104 9.53 4.87 4.03
C GLU A 104 9.21 3.46 3.50
N LYS A 105 7.92 3.10 3.38
CA LYS A 105 7.46 1.80 2.88
C LYS A 105 6.64 1.88 1.59
N LEU A 106 6.45 3.07 1.02
CA LEU A 106 5.68 3.27 -0.22
C LEU A 106 6.60 3.84 -1.32
N ASN A 107 6.90 3.02 -2.32
CA ASN A 107 7.65 3.46 -3.50
C ASN A 107 6.75 3.50 -4.73
N ILE A 108 6.93 4.51 -5.56
CA ILE A 108 6.09 4.74 -6.75
C ILE A 108 7.00 4.95 -7.95
N TYR A 109 6.73 4.20 -9.01
CA TYR A 109 7.50 4.18 -10.24
C TYR A 109 6.58 4.55 -11.40
N LEU A 110 7.04 5.44 -12.28
CA LEU A 110 6.38 5.74 -13.54
C LEU A 110 7.23 5.17 -14.68
N SER A 111 6.65 4.27 -15.47
CA SER A 111 7.22 3.76 -16.72
C SER A 111 6.51 4.41 -17.90
N ASP A 112 7.25 5.11 -18.75
CA ASP A 112 6.73 5.72 -19.98
C ASP A 112 7.32 5.00 -21.19
N ASP A 113 6.54 4.10 -21.78
CA ASP A 113 6.91 3.35 -22.97
C ASP A 113 6.71 4.20 -24.25
N GLY A 114 5.92 5.28 -24.15
CA GLY A 114 5.68 6.22 -25.25
C GLY A 114 6.80 7.23 -25.46
N VAL A 115 7.76 7.29 -24.52
CA VAL A 115 8.92 8.21 -24.52
C VAL A 115 8.47 9.65 -24.81
N SER A 116 7.42 10.10 -24.12
CA SER A 116 6.80 11.38 -24.38
C SER A 116 7.48 12.49 -23.58
N GLU A 117 8.02 13.48 -24.29
CA GLU A 117 8.55 14.71 -23.66
C GLU A 117 7.47 15.40 -22.80
N LEU A 118 6.19 15.33 -23.21
CA LEU A 118 5.08 15.90 -22.46
C LEU A 118 4.87 15.20 -21.12
N THR A 119 4.99 13.87 -21.08
CA THR A 119 4.91 13.09 -19.82
C THR A 119 6.04 13.49 -18.88
N PHE A 120 7.24 13.70 -19.39
CA PHE A 120 8.38 14.18 -18.61
C PHE A 120 8.13 15.56 -17.98
N TYR A 121 7.69 16.55 -18.77
CA TYR A 121 7.39 17.89 -18.24
C TYR A 121 6.20 17.89 -17.28
N ALA A 122 5.15 17.13 -17.58
CA ALA A 122 4.02 16.96 -16.68
C ALA A 122 4.47 16.37 -15.33
N MET A 123 5.41 15.41 -15.34
CA MET A 123 5.99 14.84 -14.12
C MET A 123 6.79 15.87 -13.33
N LEU A 124 7.54 16.74 -13.99
CA LEU A 124 8.28 17.83 -13.34
C LEU A 124 7.33 18.81 -12.63
N GLU A 125 6.25 19.21 -13.28
CA GLU A 125 5.21 20.07 -12.70
C GLU A 125 4.48 19.36 -11.55
N ALA A 126 4.12 18.09 -11.73
CA ALA A 126 3.49 17.28 -10.69
C ALA A 126 4.39 17.12 -9.46
N SER A 127 5.71 16.94 -9.65
CA SER A 127 6.69 16.88 -8.57
C SER A 127 6.71 18.18 -7.77
N SER A 128 6.67 19.33 -8.45
CA SER A 128 6.59 20.64 -7.80
C SER A 128 5.29 20.83 -7.03
N PHE A 129 4.16 20.47 -7.64
CA PHE A 129 2.83 20.55 -7.02
C PHE A 129 2.65 19.59 -5.83
N SER A 130 3.26 18.40 -5.88
CA SER A 130 3.15 17.38 -4.83
C SER A 130 3.55 17.91 -3.44
N LYS A 131 4.52 18.84 -3.39
CA LYS A 131 4.99 19.49 -2.16
C LYS A 131 3.88 20.24 -1.41
N GLN A 132 2.86 20.70 -2.13
CA GLN A 132 1.68 21.36 -1.56
C GLN A 132 0.50 20.40 -1.43
N TRP A 133 0.29 19.53 -2.42
CA TRP A 133 -0.82 18.59 -2.47
C TRP A 133 -0.78 17.53 -1.37
N LEU A 134 0.37 16.88 -1.17
CA LEU A 134 0.46 15.75 -0.23
C LEU A 134 0.25 16.18 1.23
N PRO A 135 0.87 17.28 1.72
CA PRO A 135 0.58 17.78 3.07
C PRO A 135 -0.88 18.22 3.22
N PHE A 136 -1.47 18.81 2.18
CA PHE A 136 -2.89 19.19 2.17
C PHE A 136 -3.80 17.96 2.33
N CYS A 137 -3.56 16.91 1.53
CA CYS A 137 -4.30 15.65 1.61
C CYS A 137 -4.22 15.01 3.00
N LYS A 138 -3.01 14.94 3.56
CA LYS A 138 -2.77 14.34 4.87
C LYS A 138 -3.41 15.15 6.01
N LYS A 139 -3.31 16.49 5.95
CA LYS A 139 -3.82 17.39 6.98
C LYS A 139 -5.35 17.41 7.04
N PHE A 140 -6.00 17.41 5.88
CA PHE A 140 -7.46 17.55 5.79
C PHE A 140 -8.18 16.23 5.46
N LYS A 141 -7.45 15.11 5.38
CA LYS A 141 -7.98 13.78 5.04
C LYS A 141 -8.85 13.82 3.77
N VAL A 142 -8.29 14.39 2.72
CA VAL A 142 -8.98 14.67 1.46
C VAL A 142 -9.35 13.38 0.74
N GLU A 143 -10.61 13.26 0.33
CA GLU A 143 -11.12 12.19 -0.52
C GLU A 143 -12.04 12.76 -1.61
N PRO A 144 -11.88 12.39 -2.89
CA PRO A 144 -10.84 11.50 -3.44
C PRO A 144 -9.44 12.14 -3.42
N ARG A 145 -8.38 11.31 -3.47
CA ARG A 145 -6.96 11.75 -3.41
C ARG A 145 -6.39 12.24 -4.74
N SER A 146 -7.09 11.97 -5.85
CA SER A 146 -6.75 12.54 -7.15
C SER A 146 -7.16 14.03 -7.17
N PRO A 147 -6.23 14.96 -7.46
CA PRO A 147 -6.52 16.39 -7.44
C PRO A 147 -7.66 16.79 -8.37
N GLU A 148 -7.65 16.32 -9.63
CA GLU A 148 -8.69 16.65 -10.61
C GLU A 148 -10.06 16.10 -10.18
N ALA A 149 -10.10 14.84 -9.73
CA ALA A 149 -11.33 14.24 -9.23
C ALA A 149 -11.87 15.01 -8.02
N TYR A 150 -10.98 15.40 -7.09
CA TYR A 150 -11.34 16.18 -5.92
C TYR A 150 -11.87 17.55 -6.31
N PHE A 151 -11.20 18.31 -7.17
CA PHE A 151 -11.64 19.65 -7.53
C PHE A 151 -12.93 19.67 -8.36
N ARG A 152 -13.23 18.59 -9.09
CA ARG A 152 -14.52 18.41 -9.77
C ARG A 152 -15.67 18.21 -8.79
N THR A 153 -15.47 17.51 -7.68
CA THR A 153 -16.52 17.23 -6.68
C THR A 153 -16.55 18.22 -5.52
N ALA A 154 -15.42 18.85 -5.20
CA ALA A 154 -15.26 19.74 -4.04
C ALA A 154 -16.00 21.08 -4.17
N VAL A 155 -16.64 21.34 -5.32
CA VAL A 155 -17.56 22.49 -5.49
C VAL A 155 -18.72 22.44 -4.46
N GLU A 156 -19.02 21.26 -3.89
CA GLU A 156 -20.10 21.07 -2.92
C GLU A 156 -19.66 21.06 -1.44
N LEU A 157 -18.38 21.27 -1.11
CA LEU A 157 -17.91 21.07 0.28
C LEU A 157 -18.06 22.31 1.19
N ASP A 158 -18.74 22.06 2.30
CA ASP A 158 -19.19 23.00 3.32
C ASP A 158 -18.04 23.73 4.05
N SER A 159 -18.31 25.01 4.27
CA SER A 159 -17.51 26.11 4.80
C SER A 159 -17.17 26.03 6.29
N HIS A 160 -16.93 24.85 6.86
CA HIS A 160 -16.78 24.72 8.32
C HIS A 160 -15.40 25.12 8.87
N HIS A 161 -14.40 25.44 8.05
CA HIS A 161 -13.11 25.94 8.56
C HIS A 161 -12.45 26.99 7.64
N PRO A 162 -12.35 28.28 8.04
CA PRO A 162 -11.79 29.34 7.20
C PRO A 162 -10.31 29.11 6.83
N LEU A 163 -9.56 28.39 7.67
CA LEU A 163 -8.18 27.98 7.37
C LEU A 163 -8.14 26.96 6.24
N MET A 164 -9.07 26.01 6.17
CA MET A 164 -9.13 25.03 5.08
C MET A 164 -9.42 25.73 3.76
N LEU A 165 -10.37 26.68 3.74
CA LEU A 165 -10.71 27.45 2.53
C LEU A 165 -9.49 28.18 1.95
N LYS A 166 -8.69 28.82 2.80
CA LYS A 166 -7.47 29.51 2.36
C LYS A 166 -6.44 28.54 1.76
N HIS A 167 -6.20 27.40 2.41
CA HIS A 167 -5.29 26.37 1.87
C HIS A 167 -5.84 25.78 0.57
N TRP A 168 -7.15 25.50 0.50
CA TRP A 168 -7.79 24.96 -0.68
C TRP A 168 -7.68 25.91 -1.88
N LEU A 169 -7.98 27.20 -1.69
CA LEU A 169 -7.84 28.21 -2.75
C LEU A 169 -6.40 28.30 -3.25
N PHE A 170 -5.43 28.28 -2.34
CA PHE A 170 -4.02 28.29 -2.69
C PHE A 170 -3.59 27.04 -3.46
N VAL A 171 -3.97 25.86 -3.00
CA VAL A 171 -3.66 24.59 -3.67
C VAL A 171 -4.36 24.50 -5.02
N LYS A 172 -5.62 24.94 -5.12
CA LYS A 172 -6.36 25.00 -6.39
C LYS A 172 -5.72 25.96 -7.39
N TYR A 173 -5.22 27.11 -6.93
CA TYR A 173 -4.51 28.06 -7.78
C TYR A 173 -3.20 27.49 -8.34
N LEU A 174 -2.52 26.62 -7.58
CA LEU A 174 -1.28 25.96 -7.99
C LEU A 174 -1.51 24.69 -8.83
N PHE A 175 -2.75 24.25 -9.01
CA PHE A 175 -3.05 23.03 -9.76
C PHE A 175 -2.80 23.27 -11.27
N PRO A 176 -1.87 22.55 -11.91
CA PRO A 176 -1.40 22.88 -13.25
C PRO A 176 -2.13 22.14 -14.39
N PHE A 177 -3.14 21.32 -14.07
CA PHE A 177 -3.79 20.40 -15.01
C PHE A 177 -5.27 20.70 -15.23
#